data_AF-A0A4Q4DIQ2-F1
#
_entry.id   AF-A0A4Q4DIQ2-F1
#
_cell.length_a   1.000
_cell.length_b   1.000
_cell.length_c   1.000
_cell.angle_alpha   90.00
_cell.angle_beta   90.00
_cell.angle_gamma   90.00
#
_symmetry.space_group_name_H-M   'P 1'
#
loop_
_entity.id
_entity.type
_entity.pdbx_description
1 polymer ?
#
loop_
_entity_poly.entity_id
_entity_poly.type
_entity_poly.pdbx_seq_one_letter_code
_entity_poly.pdbx_strand_id
1 'polypeptide(L)'
;MALTAAANMSGAIVAFLPADPDTLTVPDGDPAEQLHITLLYLTDDNAELDEEQRQFIAQALADVAPDGPIEATVTGVQGLGEDDPQAIVLMLDSPELQTMRETVKAALADGIPVPEDRFPEYLPHLTIGYGIDPDALADQVGTTVVLDRLAAMYGPDHEEIPLTAAASPVVACAERSMMPRRWNAVLARIGVPTGDGRILAPGAITSRDLPLPLSWQRQSADGHWGSVVVGRIESISVTDDMVTASGSLLSEDGWQVIEHIEAGVIGPSVDLDDLEYVIDDQDRAVITRGRIAGATLVAIPAFADVSINLMPLPAPPPADEPVWDEYDELVRTAYEPAYAAKLAMFAAARTERPAFTDSLLPSLEWFTNPGLTSLTPLSVTPDGRVYGHVAGWDSCHVGLPGCVTPPTSQTGYSYFMVGEQCTAEGTTVPVGTLTVGGGHADPQLGFRAAAEHYDDIGTAVARVFAGEDEHGIWVSGWVLPDADPVRVEQFKASPVSGDWRRIGGSLELIAVCSVNTPGFPVPRTLVKFAAGAQRALIGTFGPMRGRVVEGAEPAPAATMPEAEPGPDSTEARAKWARAVWNERN
;
A
#
# COMPACT_ATOMS: atom_id res chain seq x y z
N MET A 1 -27.40 -20.42 -27.58
CA MET A 1 -27.28 -20.91 -26.19
C MET A 1 -27.54 -19.69 -25.33
N ALA A 2 -28.75 -19.57 -24.80
CA ALA A 2 -29.19 -18.45 -23.97
C ALA A 2 -29.23 -18.97 -22.54
N LEU A 3 -28.59 -18.25 -21.60
CA LEU A 3 -28.62 -18.59 -20.19
C LEU A 3 -29.71 -17.78 -19.49
N THR A 4 -30.67 -18.53 -18.98
CA THR A 4 -31.73 -18.15 -18.05
C THR A 4 -31.16 -17.93 -16.66
N ALA A 5 -31.53 -16.85 -15.97
CA ALA A 5 -31.29 -16.73 -14.53
C ALA A 5 -32.27 -17.65 -13.78
N ALA A 6 -31.74 -18.49 -12.89
CA ALA A 6 -32.46 -19.34 -11.93
C ALA A 6 -33.22 -20.58 -12.47
N ALA A 7 -32.48 -21.59 -12.95
CA ALA A 7 -32.80 -23.01 -12.67
C ALA A 7 -31.55 -23.88 -12.94
N ASN A 8 -30.96 -24.44 -11.88
CA ASN A 8 -29.60 -25.00 -11.80
C ASN A 8 -28.52 -23.93 -12.05
N MET A 9 -28.21 -23.14 -11.01
CA MET A 9 -27.06 -22.24 -11.06
C MET A 9 -25.78 -23.08 -11.14
N SER A 10 -25.39 -23.48 -12.34
CA SER A 10 -24.04 -23.97 -12.59
C SER A 10 -23.09 -22.80 -12.81
N GLY A 11 -23.55 -21.62 -13.20
CA GLY A 11 -22.67 -20.50 -13.56
C GLY A 11 -21.97 -19.80 -12.39
N ALA A 12 -21.00 -18.94 -12.74
CA ALA A 12 -20.30 -18.06 -11.81
C ALA A 12 -20.47 -16.59 -12.20
N ILE A 13 -20.79 -15.74 -11.22
CA ILE A 13 -20.98 -14.30 -11.40
C ILE A 13 -20.37 -13.51 -10.24
N VAL A 14 -20.10 -12.22 -10.46
CA VAL A 14 -19.85 -11.24 -9.41
C VAL A 14 -21.06 -10.33 -9.30
N ALA A 15 -21.56 -10.10 -8.09
CA ALA A 15 -22.77 -9.33 -7.86
C ALA A 15 -22.73 -8.53 -6.56
N PHE A 16 -23.53 -7.47 -6.49
CA PHE A 16 -23.87 -6.82 -5.21
C PHE A 16 -25.13 -7.45 -4.61
N LEU A 17 -25.15 -7.54 -3.28
CA LEU A 17 -26.32 -8.00 -2.52
C LEU A 17 -26.93 -6.82 -1.74
N PRO A 18 -28.27 -6.72 -1.69
CA PRO A 18 -28.95 -5.69 -0.92
C PRO A 18 -28.86 -5.95 0.59
N ALA A 19 -28.85 -4.88 1.38
CA ALA A 19 -28.82 -4.93 2.84
C ALA A 19 -30.11 -5.50 3.45
N ASP A 20 -31.25 -5.22 2.81
CA ASP A 20 -32.56 -5.66 3.27
C ASP A 20 -33.36 -6.32 2.11
N PRO A 21 -32.95 -7.51 1.64
CA PRO A 21 -33.57 -8.18 0.50
C PRO A 21 -35.05 -8.51 0.75
N ASP A 22 -35.44 -8.74 2.02
CA ASP A 22 -36.82 -9.09 2.38
C ASP A 22 -37.80 -7.97 1.99
N THR A 23 -37.38 -6.71 2.07
CA THR A 23 -38.21 -5.56 1.65
C THR A 23 -38.44 -5.46 0.15
N LEU A 24 -37.65 -6.17 -0.65
CA LEU A 24 -37.71 -6.19 -2.10
C LEU A 24 -38.44 -7.44 -2.63
N THR A 25 -38.69 -8.45 -1.78
CA THR A 25 -39.41 -9.65 -2.18
C THR A 25 -40.90 -9.39 -2.40
N VAL A 26 -41.49 -10.11 -3.36
CA VAL A 26 -42.92 -10.08 -3.67
C VAL A 26 -43.49 -11.50 -3.71
N PRO A 27 -44.81 -11.68 -3.52
CA PRO A 27 -45.44 -12.98 -3.71
C PRO A 27 -45.12 -13.56 -5.09
N ASP A 28 -44.79 -14.86 -5.14
CA ASP A 28 -44.40 -15.60 -6.34
C ASP A 28 -43.10 -15.14 -7.03
N GLY A 29 -42.36 -14.21 -6.42
CA GLY A 29 -41.03 -13.76 -6.87
C GLY A 29 -39.89 -14.65 -6.35
N ASP A 30 -38.66 -14.29 -6.77
CA ASP A 30 -37.44 -14.93 -6.32
C ASP A 30 -37.24 -14.71 -4.80
N PRO A 31 -36.70 -15.71 -4.07
CA PRO A 31 -36.49 -15.58 -2.64
C PRO A 31 -35.39 -14.56 -2.33
N ALA A 32 -35.45 -13.96 -1.13
CA ALA A 32 -34.53 -12.92 -0.67
C ALA A 32 -33.04 -13.27 -0.87
N GLU A 33 -32.68 -14.52 -0.62
CA GLU A 33 -31.31 -15.07 -0.76
C GLU A 33 -30.80 -15.13 -2.21
N GLN A 34 -31.69 -15.03 -3.19
CA GLN A 34 -31.36 -15.00 -4.62
C GLN A 34 -31.38 -13.58 -5.19
N LEU A 35 -31.81 -12.56 -4.44
CA LEU A 35 -31.83 -11.19 -4.94
C LEU A 35 -30.42 -10.60 -4.98
N HIS A 36 -30.01 -10.20 -6.18
CA HIS A 36 -28.67 -9.66 -6.42
C HIS A 36 -28.66 -8.73 -7.64
N ILE A 37 -27.61 -7.93 -7.76
CA ILE A 37 -27.33 -7.08 -8.93
C ILE A 37 -26.05 -7.58 -9.57
N THR A 38 -26.17 -8.23 -10.72
CA THR A 38 -25.01 -8.78 -11.43
C THR A 38 -24.11 -7.65 -11.93
N LEU A 39 -22.87 -7.59 -11.41
CA LEU A 39 -21.82 -6.69 -11.90
C LEU A 39 -21.12 -7.29 -13.10
N LEU A 40 -20.70 -8.56 -13.01
CA LEU A 40 -19.96 -9.26 -14.05
C LEU A 40 -20.37 -10.71 -14.13
N TYR A 41 -20.40 -11.18 -15.36
CA TYR A 41 -20.65 -12.57 -15.69
C TYR A 41 -19.31 -13.27 -15.95
N LEU A 42 -19.04 -14.39 -15.28
CA LEU A 42 -17.76 -15.10 -15.42
C LEU A 42 -17.88 -16.33 -16.34
N THR A 43 -18.76 -17.29 -16.01
CA THR A 43 -18.95 -18.52 -16.82
C THR A 43 -20.32 -19.18 -16.62
N ASP A 44 -20.75 -19.98 -17.61
CA ASP A 44 -21.97 -20.79 -17.62
C ASP A 44 -21.84 -22.03 -16.69
N ASP A 45 -20.60 -22.45 -16.40
CA ASP A 45 -20.27 -23.60 -15.58
C ASP A 45 -19.10 -23.27 -14.63
N ASN A 46 -19.39 -23.13 -13.35
CA ASN A 46 -18.46 -22.79 -12.28
C ASN A 46 -17.45 -23.91 -12.02
N ALA A 47 -17.66 -25.12 -12.55
CA ALA A 47 -16.66 -26.17 -12.56
C ALA A 47 -15.48 -25.84 -13.50
N GLU A 48 -15.63 -24.86 -14.39
CA GLU A 48 -14.52 -24.33 -15.22
C GLU A 48 -13.55 -23.47 -14.42
N LEU A 49 -13.94 -22.97 -13.24
CA LEU A 49 -13.09 -22.22 -12.33
C LEU A 49 -12.48 -23.15 -11.30
N ASP A 50 -11.16 -23.34 -11.38
CA ASP A 50 -10.43 -24.10 -10.39
C ASP A 50 -10.28 -23.34 -9.06
N GLU A 51 -9.75 -24.02 -8.05
CA GLU A 51 -9.58 -23.46 -6.69
C GLU A 51 -8.64 -22.24 -6.66
N GLU A 52 -7.61 -22.21 -7.51
CA GLU A 52 -6.67 -21.09 -7.60
C GLU A 52 -7.36 -19.86 -8.20
N GLN A 53 -8.18 -20.06 -9.22
CA GLN A 53 -9.00 -19.02 -9.83
C GLN A 53 -10.08 -18.48 -8.88
N ARG A 54 -10.71 -19.35 -8.08
CA ARG A 54 -11.68 -18.93 -7.06
C ARG A 54 -11.01 -18.08 -5.97
N GLN A 55 -9.84 -18.49 -5.50
CA GLN A 55 -9.05 -17.71 -4.53
C GLN A 55 -8.56 -16.38 -5.12
N PHE A 56 -8.18 -16.36 -6.40
CA PHE A 56 -7.83 -15.13 -7.09
C PHE A 56 -9.03 -14.18 -7.18
N ILE A 57 -10.22 -14.68 -7.53
CA ILE A 57 -11.45 -13.87 -7.54
C ILE A 57 -11.74 -13.31 -6.15
N ALA A 58 -11.68 -14.15 -5.11
CA ALA A 58 -11.90 -13.72 -3.73
C ALA A 58 -10.98 -12.56 -3.31
N GLN A 59 -9.69 -12.71 -3.58
CA GLN A 59 -8.70 -11.70 -3.25
C GLN A 59 -8.90 -10.43 -4.07
N ALA A 60 -9.08 -10.56 -5.39
CA ALA A 60 -9.31 -9.42 -6.29
C ALA A 60 -10.56 -8.63 -5.89
N LEU A 61 -11.63 -9.30 -5.45
CA LEU A 61 -12.84 -8.64 -4.95
C LEU A 61 -12.61 -7.96 -3.60
N ALA A 62 -11.84 -8.58 -2.70
CA ALA A 62 -11.49 -7.97 -1.41
C ALA A 62 -10.63 -6.71 -1.57
N ASP A 63 -9.72 -6.70 -2.53
CA ASP A 63 -8.82 -5.57 -2.81
C ASP A 63 -9.55 -4.36 -3.41
N VAL A 64 -10.66 -4.59 -4.13
CA VAL A 64 -11.44 -3.53 -4.79
C VAL A 64 -12.78 -3.22 -4.12
N ALA A 65 -13.12 -3.95 -3.05
CA ALA A 65 -14.36 -3.74 -2.31
C ALA A 65 -14.41 -2.31 -1.74
N PRO A 66 -15.53 -1.59 -1.89
CA PRO A 66 -15.65 -0.23 -1.38
C PRO A 66 -15.74 -0.22 0.15
N ASP A 67 -15.21 0.83 0.77
CA ASP A 67 -15.15 1.04 2.24
C ASP A 67 -16.53 1.34 2.89
N GLY A 68 -17.62 1.13 2.17
CA GLY A 68 -18.97 1.40 2.64
C GLY A 68 -20.05 0.97 1.66
N PRO A 69 -21.32 0.95 2.12
CA PRO A 69 -22.43 0.51 1.30
C PRO A 69 -22.66 1.46 0.12
N ILE A 70 -23.14 0.91 -0.99
CA ILE A 70 -23.53 1.68 -2.19
C ILE A 70 -25.04 1.89 -2.19
N GLU A 71 -25.46 3.11 -2.47
CA GLU A 71 -26.88 3.44 -2.65
C GLU A 71 -27.22 3.47 -4.14
N ALA A 72 -28.28 2.77 -4.53
CA ALA A 72 -28.80 2.79 -5.89
C ALA A 72 -30.28 3.16 -5.88
N THR A 73 -30.68 4.10 -6.74
CA THR A 73 -32.08 4.54 -6.84
C THR A 73 -32.82 3.68 -7.86
N VAL A 74 -34.01 3.20 -7.50
CA VAL A 74 -34.89 2.49 -8.44
C VAL A 74 -35.52 3.51 -9.39
N THR A 75 -35.19 3.43 -10.68
CA THR A 75 -35.66 4.37 -11.71
C THR A 75 -36.89 3.86 -12.46
N GLY A 76 -37.16 2.57 -12.42
CA GLY A 76 -38.30 1.97 -13.09
C GLY A 76 -38.41 0.46 -12.87
N VAL A 77 -39.54 -0.10 -13.27
CA VAL A 77 -39.81 -1.54 -13.29
C VAL A 77 -40.07 -1.93 -14.74
N GLN A 78 -39.42 -2.98 -15.23
CA GLN A 78 -39.63 -3.45 -16.60
C GLN A 78 -39.42 -4.96 -16.75
N GLY A 79 -39.98 -5.53 -17.81
CA GLY A 79 -39.63 -6.86 -18.28
C GLY A 79 -38.30 -6.83 -19.04
N LEU A 80 -37.38 -7.74 -18.72
CA LEU A 80 -36.07 -7.86 -19.36
C LEU A 80 -35.89 -9.28 -19.93
N GLY A 81 -35.31 -9.36 -21.12
CA GLY A 81 -35.05 -10.63 -21.82
C GLY A 81 -36.15 -11.10 -22.78
N GLU A 82 -35.91 -12.23 -23.43
CA GLU A 82 -36.82 -12.85 -24.42
C GLU A 82 -37.59 -14.07 -23.84
N ASP A 83 -37.38 -14.41 -22.57
CA ASP A 83 -38.00 -15.56 -21.91
C ASP A 83 -39.52 -15.36 -21.72
N ASP A 84 -40.27 -16.48 -21.64
CA ASP A 84 -41.72 -16.48 -21.41
C ASP A 84 -42.07 -17.37 -20.18
N PRO A 85 -42.53 -16.78 -19.06
CA PRO A 85 -42.73 -15.34 -18.84
C PRO A 85 -41.40 -14.58 -18.70
N GLN A 86 -41.40 -13.28 -19.03
CA GLN A 86 -40.20 -12.42 -18.94
C GLN A 86 -39.75 -12.22 -17.49
N ALA A 87 -38.45 -11.98 -17.29
CA ALA A 87 -37.90 -11.56 -16.02
C ALA A 87 -38.37 -10.14 -15.70
N ILE A 88 -38.95 -9.93 -14.53
CA ILE A 88 -39.31 -8.59 -14.05
C ILE A 88 -38.17 -8.07 -13.20
N VAL A 89 -37.68 -6.88 -13.54
CA VAL A 89 -36.50 -6.28 -12.93
C VAL A 89 -36.78 -4.87 -12.42
N LEU A 90 -36.12 -4.50 -11.32
CA LEU A 90 -35.96 -3.12 -10.89
C LEU A 90 -34.74 -2.53 -11.62
N MET A 91 -34.95 -1.44 -12.35
CA MET A 91 -33.87 -0.68 -12.97
C MET A 91 -33.23 0.22 -11.92
N LEU A 92 -31.91 0.17 -11.81
CA LEU A 92 -31.17 0.90 -10.79
C LEU A 92 -30.31 1.98 -11.44
N ASP A 93 -30.14 3.11 -10.76
CA ASP A 93 -29.20 4.15 -11.15
C ASP A 93 -28.27 4.48 -9.98
N SER A 94 -26.97 4.37 -10.27
CA SER A 94 -25.86 4.71 -9.37
C SER A 94 -24.57 4.83 -10.19
N PRO A 95 -23.88 5.98 -10.15
CA PRO A 95 -22.55 6.14 -10.75
C PRO A 95 -21.51 5.16 -10.20
N GLU A 96 -21.66 4.76 -8.94
CA GLU A 96 -20.78 3.84 -8.23
C GLU A 96 -20.86 2.42 -8.81
N LEU A 97 -22.05 1.97 -9.23
CA LEU A 97 -22.22 0.65 -9.87
C LEU A 97 -21.46 0.52 -11.19
N GLN A 98 -21.48 1.57 -12.02
CA GLN A 98 -20.73 1.58 -13.28
C GLN A 98 -19.22 1.58 -13.01
N THR A 99 -18.77 2.40 -12.06
CA THR A 99 -17.36 2.47 -11.66
C THR A 99 -16.88 1.12 -11.13
N MET A 100 -17.65 0.49 -10.25
CA MET A 100 -17.30 -0.79 -9.66
C MET A 100 -17.20 -1.90 -10.72
N ARG A 101 -18.11 -1.95 -11.69
CA ARG A 101 -18.04 -2.94 -12.76
C ARG A 101 -16.71 -2.86 -13.51
N GLU A 102 -16.26 -1.66 -13.87
CA GLU A 102 -14.99 -1.48 -14.57
C GLU A 102 -13.79 -1.81 -13.67
N THR A 103 -13.84 -1.41 -12.39
CA THR A 103 -12.79 -1.73 -11.41
C THR A 103 -12.64 -3.24 -11.20
N VAL A 104 -13.74 -3.96 -10.97
CA VAL A 104 -13.73 -5.43 -10.82
C VAL A 104 -13.27 -6.09 -12.12
N LYS A 105 -13.74 -5.60 -13.27
CA LYS A 105 -13.33 -6.14 -14.57
C LYS A 105 -11.83 -6.02 -14.78
N ALA A 106 -11.25 -4.87 -14.42
CA ALA A 106 -9.81 -4.63 -14.48
C ALA A 106 -9.03 -5.53 -13.52
N ALA A 107 -9.51 -5.69 -12.28
CA ALA A 107 -8.87 -6.55 -11.28
C ALA A 107 -8.85 -8.02 -11.68
N LEU A 108 -9.89 -8.50 -12.37
CA LEU A 108 -9.99 -9.89 -12.81
C LEU A 108 -9.29 -10.19 -14.15
N ALA A 109 -8.94 -9.16 -14.94
CA ALA A 109 -8.49 -9.30 -16.32
C ALA A 109 -7.23 -10.17 -16.50
N ASP A 110 -6.34 -10.18 -15.51
CA ASP A 110 -5.07 -10.91 -15.57
C ASP A 110 -5.19 -12.40 -15.25
N GLY A 111 -6.27 -12.82 -14.57
CA GLY A 111 -6.43 -14.19 -14.07
C GLY A 111 -7.69 -14.91 -14.55
N ILE A 112 -8.73 -14.17 -14.93
CA ILE A 112 -10.03 -14.73 -15.31
C ILE A 112 -10.41 -14.22 -16.71
N PRO A 113 -10.62 -15.12 -17.69
CA PRO A 113 -11.10 -14.72 -19.01
C PRO A 113 -12.56 -14.27 -18.91
N VAL A 114 -12.78 -12.97 -18.72
CA VAL A 114 -14.12 -12.37 -18.70
C VAL A 114 -14.66 -12.33 -20.13
N PRO A 115 -15.83 -12.92 -20.42
CA PRO A 115 -16.40 -12.90 -21.77
C PRO A 115 -16.70 -11.45 -22.23
N GLU A 116 -16.01 -10.97 -23.26
CA GLU A 116 -16.10 -9.56 -23.70
C GLU A 116 -17.45 -9.18 -24.35
N ASP A 117 -18.24 -10.16 -24.82
CA ASP A 117 -19.23 -9.92 -25.88
C ASP A 117 -20.70 -10.27 -25.55
N ARG A 118 -21.05 -10.69 -24.32
CA ARG A 118 -22.43 -11.15 -24.05
C ARG A 118 -23.44 -10.02 -23.79
N PHE A 119 -23.00 -8.91 -23.20
CA PHE A 119 -23.84 -7.74 -22.87
C PHE A 119 -23.04 -6.44 -23.06
N PRO A 120 -23.12 -5.80 -24.25
CA PRO A 120 -22.27 -4.65 -24.62
C PRO A 120 -22.61 -3.36 -23.86
N GLU A 121 -23.83 -3.25 -23.34
CA GLU A 121 -24.26 -2.16 -22.48
C GLU A 121 -24.52 -2.71 -21.07
N TYR A 122 -23.88 -2.11 -20.07
CA TYR A 122 -24.17 -2.43 -18.68
C TYR A 122 -25.46 -1.75 -18.27
N LEU A 123 -26.46 -2.57 -17.93
CA LEU A 123 -27.73 -2.14 -17.40
C LEU A 123 -27.80 -2.62 -15.95
N PRO A 124 -27.53 -1.78 -14.95
CA PRO A 124 -27.67 -2.19 -13.55
C PRO A 124 -29.14 -2.45 -13.23
N HIS A 125 -29.46 -3.70 -12.90
CA HIS A 125 -30.81 -4.15 -12.59
C HIS A 125 -30.80 -5.22 -11.50
N LEU A 126 -31.91 -5.32 -10.75
CA LEU A 126 -32.17 -6.36 -9.78
C LEU A 126 -33.38 -7.18 -10.26
N THR A 127 -33.19 -8.48 -10.48
CA THR A 127 -34.27 -9.38 -10.90
C THR A 127 -35.12 -9.77 -9.71
N ILE A 128 -36.43 -9.56 -9.83
CA ILE A 128 -37.41 -9.87 -8.77
C ILE A 128 -38.04 -11.25 -8.99
N GLY A 129 -38.08 -11.73 -10.23
CA GLY A 129 -38.63 -13.03 -10.58
C GLY A 129 -39.31 -13.03 -11.94
N TYR A 130 -39.95 -14.13 -12.28
CA TYR A 130 -40.56 -14.35 -13.60
C TYR A 130 -42.07 -14.43 -13.52
N GLY A 131 -42.77 -13.77 -14.44
CA GLY A 131 -44.24 -13.79 -14.47
C GLY A 131 -44.91 -12.98 -13.35
N ILE A 132 -44.16 -12.06 -12.74
CA ILE A 132 -44.65 -11.10 -11.75
C ILE A 132 -45.39 -9.96 -12.48
N ASP A 133 -46.43 -9.42 -11.85
CA ASP A 133 -47.11 -8.22 -12.35
C ASP A 133 -46.26 -6.98 -12.02
N PRO A 134 -45.74 -6.23 -13.02
CA PRO A 134 -44.92 -5.03 -12.78
C PRO A 134 -45.62 -3.97 -11.92
N ASP A 135 -46.96 -3.90 -11.99
CA ASP A 135 -47.74 -2.94 -11.20
C ASP A 135 -47.63 -3.19 -9.69
N ALA A 136 -47.31 -4.42 -9.27
CA ALA A 136 -47.08 -4.76 -7.86
C ALA A 136 -45.80 -4.11 -7.29
N LEU A 137 -44.90 -3.63 -8.16
CA LEU A 137 -43.62 -3.01 -7.81
C LEU A 137 -43.61 -1.50 -8.06
N ALA A 138 -44.74 -0.90 -8.47
CA ALA A 138 -44.81 0.53 -8.79
C ALA A 138 -44.36 1.43 -7.63
N ASP A 139 -44.65 1.03 -6.39
CA ASP A 139 -44.26 1.75 -5.17
C ASP A 139 -42.75 1.71 -4.88
N GLN A 140 -42.00 0.83 -5.56
CA GLN A 140 -40.54 0.78 -5.48
C GLN A 140 -39.88 1.85 -6.33
N VAL A 141 -40.57 2.45 -7.31
CA VAL A 141 -39.97 3.49 -8.15
C VAL A 141 -39.66 4.74 -7.33
N GLY A 142 -38.40 5.15 -7.31
CA GLY A 142 -37.88 6.25 -6.50
C GLY A 142 -37.41 5.85 -5.10
N THR A 143 -37.47 4.57 -4.72
CA THR A 143 -36.84 4.08 -3.49
C THR A 143 -35.33 3.90 -3.67
N THR A 144 -34.61 3.94 -2.55
CA THR A 144 -33.17 3.67 -2.51
C THR A 144 -32.93 2.26 -2.03
N VAL A 145 -32.18 1.49 -2.82
CA VAL A 145 -31.65 0.18 -2.44
C VAL A 145 -30.24 0.37 -1.92
N VAL A 146 -29.98 -0.08 -0.70
CA VAL A 146 -28.65 -0.06 -0.07
C VAL A 146 -27.99 -1.41 -0.31
N LEU A 147 -26.77 -1.39 -0.84
CA LEU A 147 -25.95 -2.56 -1.15
C LEU A 147 -24.80 -2.61 -0.16
N ASP A 148 -24.78 -3.61 0.70
CA ASP A 148 -23.83 -3.71 1.81
C ASP A 148 -22.92 -4.93 1.71
N ARG A 149 -23.01 -5.71 0.63
CA ARG A 149 -22.14 -6.86 0.36
C ARG A 149 -21.81 -6.97 -1.12
N LEU A 150 -20.54 -7.19 -1.43
CA LEU A 150 -20.05 -7.61 -2.74
C LEU A 150 -19.81 -9.13 -2.71
N ALA A 151 -20.23 -9.88 -3.71
CA ALA A 151 -20.15 -11.33 -3.69
C ALA A 151 -19.64 -11.93 -5.01
N ALA A 152 -18.81 -12.98 -4.91
CA ALA A 152 -18.66 -13.97 -5.96
C ALA A 152 -19.63 -15.11 -5.71
N MET A 153 -20.50 -15.39 -6.68
CA MET A 153 -21.51 -16.44 -6.59
C MET A 153 -21.15 -17.58 -7.54
N TYR A 154 -20.98 -18.78 -7.01
CA TYR A 154 -20.64 -20.01 -7.72
C TYR A 154 -21.78 -21.00 -7.59
N GLY A 155 -22.82 -20.81 -8.40
CA GLY A 155 -24.02 -21.58 -8.22
C GLY A 155 -24.72 -21.25 -6.89
N PRO A 156 -25.01 -22.25 -6.02
CA PRO A 156 -25.58 -22.01 -4.69
C PRO A 156 -24.55 -21.51 -3.66
N ASP A 157 -23.25 -21.61 -3.95
CA ASP A 157 -22.19 -21.22 -3.03
C ASP A 157 -21.84 -19.74 -3.24
N HIS A 158 -21.83 -18.95 -2.16
CA HIS A 158 -21.49 -17.53 -2.22
C HIS A 158 -20.25 -17.26 -1.37
N GLU A 159 -19.38 -16.40 -1.90
CA GLU A 159 -18.29 -15.79 -1.16
C GLU A 159 -18.57 -14.29 -1.06
N GLU A 160 -18.94 -13.85 0.14
CA GLU A 160 -19.46 -12.51 0.40
C GLU A 160 -18.43 -11.66 1.15
N ILE A 161 -18.25 -10.43 0.68
CA ILE A 161 -17.40 -9.40 1.26
C ILE A 161 -18.32 -8.30 1.79
N PRO A 162 -18.40 -8.12 3.13
CA PRO A 162 -19.23 -7.09 3.72
C PRO A 162 -18.63 -5.70 3.49
N LEU A 163 -19.44 -4.80 2.95
CA LEU A 163 -19.17 -3.38 2.79
C LEU A 163 -19.51 -2.69 4.10
N THR A 164 -18.71 -2.94 5.14
CA THR A 164 -18.95 -2.30 6.43
C THR A 164 -18.63 -0.82 6.31
N ALA A 165 -19.58 0.04 6.70
CA ALA A 165 -19.27 1.40 7.10
C ALA A 165 -18.40 1.32 8.36
N ALA A 166 -17.10 1.12 8.18
CA ALA A 166 -16.17 1.33 9.26
C ALA A 166 -16.29 2.81 9.63
N ALA A 167 -16.55 3.10 10.90
CA ALA A 167 -16.06 4.32 11.52
C ALA A 167 -14.54 4.26 11.43
N SER A 168 -14.03 4.57 10.25
CA SER A 168 -12.64 4.46 9.89
C SER A 168 -11.93 5.70 10.45
N PRO A 169 -10.69 5.56 10.98
CA PRO A 169 -9.85 6.70 11.39
C PRO A 169 -9.64 7.73 10.26
N VAL A 170 -10.02 7.38 9.04
CA VAL A 170 -10.00 8.22 7.84
C VAL A 170 -10.87 9.47 7.98
N VAL A 171 -11.96 9.49 8.75
CA VAL A 171 -12.76 10.73 8.91
C VAL A 171 -12.03 11.79 9.74
N ALA A 172 -11.25 11.39 10.74
CA ALA A 172 -10.40 12.33 11.49
C ALA A 172 -9.22 12.87 10.66
N CYS A 173 -8.76 12.10 9.67
CA CYS A 173 -7.75 12.54 8.69
C CYS A 173 -8.35 13.35 7.54
N ALA A 174 -9.58 13.05 7.10
CA ALA A 174 -10.29 13.76 6.03
C ALA A 174 -10.74 15.17 6.49
N GLU A 175 -11.19 15.33 7.73
CA GLU A 175 -11.45 16.68 8.27
C GLU A 175 -10.17 17.49 8.50
N ARG A 176 -9.02 16.82 8.74
CA ARG A 176 -7.69 17.46 8.72
C ARG A 176 -7.18 17.79 7.30
N SER A 177 -7.68 17.09 6.29
CA SER A 177 -7.26 17.17 4.88
C SER A 177 -8.07 18.17 4.04
N MET A 178 -9.15 18.76 4.58
CA MET A 178 -9.96 19.75 3.87
C MET A 178 -9.41 21.19 3.95
N MET A 179 -8.23 21.39 4.56
CA MET A 179 -7.48 22.65 4.52
C MET A 179 -6.32 22.54 3.53
N PRO A 180 -6.32 23.30 2.42
CA PRO A 180 -5.22 23.24 1.46
C PRO A 180 -3.92 23.74 2.12
N ARG A 181 -2.88 22.90 2.13
CA ARG A 181 -1.60 23.23 2.78
C ARG A 181 -1.01 24.52 2.19
N ARG A 182 -0.79 25.51 3.05
CA ARG A 182 -0.22 26.81 2.68
C ARG A 182 1.29 26.72 2.56
N TRP A 183 1.86 27.49 1.64
CA TRP A 183 3.31 27.54 1.42
C TRP A 183 3.79 28.97 1.17
N ASN A 184 5.07 29.21 1.43
CA ASN A 184 5.80 30.40 0.99
C ASN A 184 7.10 30.00 0.29
N ALA A 185 7.60 30.83 -0.63
CA ALA A 185 8.80 30.52 -1.40
C ALA A 185 9.53 31.79 -1.82
N VAL A 186 10.83 31.66 -2.03
CA VAL A 186 11.60 32.56 -2.90
C VAL A 186 11.60 31.90 -4.28
N LEU A 187 11.10 32.57 -5.31
CA LEU A 187 11.03 32.00 -6.67
C LEU A 187 12.25 32.33 -7.52
N ALA A 188 12.88 33.49 -7.28
CA ALA A 188 14.02 33.93 -8.06
C ALA A 188 14.86 34.98 -7.31
N ARG A 189 16.14 35.10 -7.69
CA ARG A 189 17.06 36.15 -7.21
C ARG A 189 17.35 37.15 -8.32
N ILE A 190 17.31 38.44 -7.98
CA ILE A 190 17.52 39.53 -8.93
C ILE A 190 18.98 39.99 -8.82
N GLY A 191 19.62 40.20 -9.97
CA GLY A 191 21.04 40.56 -10.08
C GLY A 191 22.02 39.43 -9.78
N VAL A 192 21.53 38.23 -9.46
CA VAL A 192 22.35 37.04 -9.18
C VAL A 192 22.35 36.12 -10.41
N PRO A 193 23.50 35.61 -10.87
CA PRO A 193 23.55 34.64 -11.96
C PRO A 193 23.05 33.26 -11.51
N THR A 194 22.24 32.63 -12.36
CA THR A 194 21.87 31.21 -12.27
C THR A 194 23.05 30.31 -12.63
N GLY A 195 22.95 29.02 -12.30
CA GLY A 195 24.02 28.05 -12.58
C GLY A 195 24.36 27.89 -14.07
N ASP A 196 23.43 28.24 -14.96
CA ASP A 196 23.60 28.23 -16.42
C ASP A 196 23.90 29.61 -17.03
N GLY A 197 24.22 30.61 -16.20
CA GLY A 197 24.71 31.90 -16.65
C GLY A 197 23.65 32.92 -17.06
N ARG A 198 22.39 32.76 -16.64
CA ARG A 198 21.32 33.75 -16.84
C ARG A 198 21.26 34.71 -15.64
N ILE A 199 20.94 35.98 -15.87
CA ILE A 199 20.81 37.00 -14.81
C ILE A 199 19.47 37.73 -15.01
N LEU A 200 18.68 37.86 -13.94
CA LEU A 200 17.50 38.73 -13.95
C LEU A 200 17.93 40.15 -13.59
N ALA A 201 17.81 41.11 -14.51
CA ALA A 201 18.21 42.50 -14.22
C ALA A 201 17.26 43.17 -13.22
N PRO A 202 17.75 44.09 -12.36
CA PRO A 202 16.88 44.89 -11.49
C PRO A 202 15.79 45.63 -12.29
N GLY A 203 14.54 45.50 -11.84
CA GLY A 203 13.38 46.09 -12.51
C GLY A 203 12.89 45.36 -13.77
N ALA A 204 13.49 44.23 -14.16
CA ALA A 204 13.11 43.47 -15.35
C ALA A 204 11.85 42.60 -15.19
N ILE A 205 11.50 42.26 -13.94
CA ILE A 205 10.50 41.23 -13.64
C ILE A 205 9.15 41.84 -13.29
N THR A 206 8.12 41.34 -13.97
CA THR A 206 6.70 41.62 -13.68
C THR A 206 5.94 40.32 -13.44
N SER A 207 4.67 40.38 -13.04
CA SER A 207 3.81 39.18 -12.87
C SER A 207 2.55 39.31 -13.72
N ARG A 208 2.02 38.17 -14.19
CA ARG A 208 0.64 38.06 -14.65
C ARG A 208 -0.35 38.21 -13.48
N ASP A 209 -1.62 38.37 -13.80
CA ASP A 209 -2.71 38.40 -12.82
C ASP A 209 -2.80 37.06 -12.07
N LEU A 210 -2.93 37.16 -10.75
CA LEU A 210 -3.07 36.01 -9.85
C LEU A 210 -4.52 35.48 -9.89
N PRO A 211 -4.75 34.18 -9.59
CA PRO A 211 -3.76 33.18 -9.20
C PRO A 211 -3.01 32.57 -10.39
N LEU A 212 -1.75 32.19 -10.17
CA LEU A 212 -0.92 31.49 -11.15
C LEU A 212 -0.71 30.02 -10.76
N PRO A 213 -0.45 29.11 -11.71
CA PRO A 213 -0.20 27.72 -11.39
C PRO A 213 1.14 27.53 -10.66
N LEU A 214 1.14 26.69 -9.62
CA LEU A 214 2.33 26.03 -9.12
C LEU A 214 2.33 24.59 -9.66
N SER A 215 3.32 24.27 -10.47
CA SER A 215 3.45 22.95 -11.11
C SER A 215 4.56 22.12 -10.46
N TRP A 216 4.61 20.82 -10.71
CA TRP A 216 5.65 19.92 -10.22
C TRP A 216 6.06 18.91 -11.30
N GLN A 217 7.37 18.69 -11.44
CA GLN A 217 7.91 17.61 -12.28
C GLN A 217 8.04 16.32 -11.47
N ARG A 218 7.13 15.37 -11.74
CA ARG A 218 7.17 13.99 -11.21
C ARG A 218 8.47 13.27 -11.57
N GLN A 219 8.94 13.52 -12.79
CA GLN A 219 10.18 13.00 -13.34
C GLN A 219 10.94 14.15 -13.99
N SER A 220 12.26 14.18 -13.80
CA SER A 220 13.11 15.20 -14.43
C SER A 220 13.00 15.14 -15.94
N ALA A 221 12.69 16.27 -16.56
CA ALA A 221 12.64 16.47 -17.99
C ALA A 221 13.27 17.82 -18.34
N ASP A 222 13.59 18.03 -19.62
CA ASP A 222 14.13 19.31 -20.07
C ASP A 222 13.15 20.45 -19.76
N GLY A 223 13.65 21.53 -19.15
CA GLY A 223 12.83 22.68 -18.76
C GLY A 223 11.71 22.29 -17.79
N HIS A 224 10.46 22.59 -18.16
CA HIS A 224 9.26 22.36 -17.34
C HIS A 224 8.29 21.35 -17.97
N TRP A 225 8.73 20.63 -19.00
CA TRP A 225 7.89 19.67 -19.72
C TRP A 225 7.43 18.51 -18.82
N GLY A 226 6.21 18.04 -19.06
CA GLY A 226 5.60 16.94 -18.30
C GLY A 226 5.21 17.30 -16.86
N SER A 227 5.29 18.58 -16.46
CA SER A 227 4.87 19.01 -15.15
C SER A 227 3.34 19.00 -15.00
N VAL A 228 2.88 18.69 -13.79
CA VAL A 228 1.46 18.68 -13.40
C VAL A 228 1.18 19.83 -12.45
N VAL A 229 -0.03 20.41 -12.49
CA VAL A 229 -0.40 21.50 -11.59
C VAL A 229 -0.75 20.94 -10.23
N VAL A 230 -0.01 21.37 -9.19
CA VAL A 230 -0.13 20.85 -7.82
C VAL A 230 -0.52 21.91 -6.80
N GLY A 231 -0.61 23.17 -7.22
CA GLY A 231 -0.91 24.28 -6.33
C GLY A 231 -1.29 25.56 -7.04
N ARG A 232 -1.62 26.56 -6.23
CA ARG A 232 -1.97 27.92 -6.64
C ARG A 232 -0.99 28.89 -6.02
N ILE A 233 -0.42 29.75 -6.84
CA ILE A 233 0.30 30.95 -6.42
C ILE A 233 -0.73 32.06 -6.24
N GLU A 234 -0.84 32.58 -5.03
CA GLU A 234 -1.89 33.55 -4.66
C GLU A 234 -1.36 34.94 -4.31
N SER A 235 -0.05 35.04 -4.06
CA SER A 235 0.64 36.32 -3.92
C SER A 235 2.03 36.21 -4.51
N ILE A 236 2.48 37.28 -5.15
CA ILE A 236 3.84 37.47 -5.63
C ILE A 236 4.29 38.85 -5.19
N SER A 237 5.50 38.96 -4.65
CA SER A 237 6.16 40.22 -4.32
C SER A 237 7.51 40.27 -5.02
N VAL A 238 7.72 41.31 -5.82
CA VAL A 238 8.98 41.59 -6.50
C VAL A 238 9.66 42.74 -5.79
N THR A 239 10.84 42.50 -5.23
CA THR A 239 11.71 43.51 -4.59
C THR A 239 12.90 43.81 -5.51
N ASP A 240 13.88 44.60 -5.05
CA ASP A 240 15.09 44.89 -5.83
C ASP A 240 16.07 43.70 -5.88
N ASP A 241 15.92 42.74 -4.97
CA ASP A 241 16.87 41.64 -4.74
C ASP A 241 16.27 40.23 -4.96
N MET A 242 14.95 40.06 -4.88
CA MET A 242 14.31 38.75 -5.05
C MET A 242 12.84 38.83 -5.47
N VAL A 243 12.33 37.67 -5.88
CA VAL A 243 10.90 37.42 -6.09
C VAL A 243 10.45 36.43 -5.03
N THR A 244 9.44 36.79 -4.24
CA THR A 244 8.81 35.87 -3.28
C THR A 244 7.37 35.60 -3.65
N ALA A 245 6.86 34.44 -3.22
CA ALA A 245 5.50 34.04 -3.48
C ALA A 245 4.91 33.25 -2.31
N SER A 246 3.58 33.25 -2.20
CA SER A 246 2.87 32.35 -1.30
C SER A 246 1.57 31.87 -1.91
N GLY A 247 1.07 30.74 -1.41
CA GLY A 247 -0.06 30.06 -2.02
C GLY A 247 -0.52 28.83 -1.26
N SER A 248 -1.25 27.97 -1.97
CA SER A 248 -1.85 26.75 -1.45
C SER A 248 -1.59 25.55 -2.36
N LEU A 249 -1.48 24.34 -1.80
CA LEU A 249 -1.41 23.08 -2.56
C LEU A 249 -2.83 22.54 -2.83
N LEU A 250 -3.00 21.88 -3.98
CA LEU A 250 -4.22 21.16 -4.35
C LEU A 250 -4.19 19.74 -3.76
N SER A 251 -5.37 19.17 -3.48
CA SER A 251 -5.54 17.95 -2.68
C SER A 251 -5.20 16.63 -3.39
N GLU A 252 -5.17 16.60 -4.72
CA GLU A 252 -5.05 15.37 -5.52
C GLU A 252 -3.61 14.83 -5.58
N ASP A 253 -2.61 15.70 -5.79
CA ASP A 253 -1.18 15.36 -5.86
C ASP A 253 -0.37 15.84 -4.64
N GLY A 254 -1.05 16.42 -3.65
CA GLY A 254 -0.43 17.22 -2.59
C GLY A 254 0.59 16.47 -1.75
N TRP A 255 0.40 15.17 -1.48
CA TRP A 255 1.23 14.42 -0.53
C TRP A 255 2.68 14.19 -1.01
N GLN A 256 2.86 13.75 -2.25
CA GLN A 256 4.21 13.55 -2.81
C GLN A 256 4.98 14.86 -2.88
N VAL A 257 4.30 15.95 -3.27
CA VAL A 257 4.90 17.29 -3.33
C VAL A 257 5.29 17.79 -1.94
N ILE A 258 4.42 17.62 -0.94
CA ILE A 258 4.70 17.97 0.47
C ILE A 258 5.96 17.27 0.95
N GLU A 259 6.07 15.97 0.72
CA GLU A 259 7.27 15.22 1.08
C GLU A 259 8.53 15.79 0.43
N HIS A 260 8.50 16.01 -0.89
CA HIS A 260 9.70 16.44 -1.59
C HIS A 260 10.13 17.86 -1.17
N ILE A 261 9.16 18.72 -0.82
CA ILE A 261 9.41 20.02 -0.21
C ILE A 261 10.04 19.86 1.18
N GLU A 262 9.48 19.01 2.05
CA GLU A 262 9.98 18.79 3.41
C GLU A 262 11.36 18.12 3.43
N ALA A 263 11.63 17.23 2.46
CA ALA A 263 12.94 16.61 2.25
C ALA A 263 13.97 17.57 1.62
N GLY A 264 13.53 18.74 1.12
CA GLY A 264 14.40 19.73 0.49
C GLY A 264 15.02 19.26 -0.83
N VAL A 265 14.39 18.29 -1.50
CA VAL A 265 14.91 17.68 -2.74
C VAL A 265 14.34 18.32 -4.02
N ILE A 266 13.32 19.17 -3.88
CA ILE A 266 12.78 20.00 -4.96
C ILE A 266 12.76 21.47 -4.56
N GLY A 267 12.96 22.34 -5.54
CA GLY A 267 12.91 23.78 -5.36
C GLY A 267 12.12 24.46 -6.47
N PRO A 268 11.63 25.69 -6.23
CA PRO A 268 10.90 26.46 -7.23
C PRO A 268 11.83 26.92 -8.36
N SER A 269 11.37 26.77 -9.59
CA SER A 269 11.95 27.35 -10.79
C SER A 269 10.89 28.21 -11.46
N VAL A 270 11.16 29.50 -11.62
CA VAL A 270 10.17 30.46 -12.13
C VAL A 270 9.90 30.24 -13.63
N ASP A 271 8.63 30.28 -14.01
CA ASP A 271 8.20 30.20 -15.40
C ASP A 271 8.03 31.63 -15.93
N LEU A 272 8.90 32.06 -16.85
CA LEU A 272 8.85 33.39 -17.45
C LEU A 272 8.27 33.34 -18.87
N ASP A 273 7.32 34.23 -19.14
CA ASP A 273 6.88 34.59 -20.48
C ASP A 273 7.34 36.01 -20.83
N ASP A 274 7.07 36.45 -22.07
CA ASP A 274 7.39 37.82 -22.54
C ASP A 274 8.86 38.21 -22.27
N LEU A 275 9.77 37.29 -22.62
CA LEU A 275 11.18 37.33 -22.25
C LEU A 275 12.02 38.10 -23.29
N GLU A 276 12.70 39.15 -22.83
CA GLU A 276 13.74 39.87 -23.58
C GLU A 276 15.07 39.77 -22.83
N TYR A 277 16.15 39.50 -23.55
CA TYR A 277 17.49 39.40 -22.98
C TYR A 277 18.57 39.99 -23.89
N VAL A 278 19.68 40.39 -23.27
CA VAL A 278 20.91 40.78 -23.96
C VAL A 278 22.04 39.87 -23.50
N ILE A 279 23.03 39.65 -24.37
CA ILE A 279 24.27 38.94 -23.98
C ILE A 279 25.29 39.99 -23.54
N ASP A 280 25.87 39.82 -22.35
CA ASP A 280 26.90 40.71 -21.83
C ASP A 280 28.32 40.33 -22.32
N ASP A 281 29.30 41.16 -21.97
CA ASP A 281 30.72 40.95 -22.34
C ASP A 281 31.34 39.67 -21.75
N GLN A 282 30.65 39.01 -20.82
CA GLN A 282 31.05 37.75 -20.19
C GLN A 282 30.24 36.56 -20.74
N ASP A 283 29.54 36.74 -21.86
CA ASP A 283 28.70 35.75 -22.54
C ASP A 283 27.52 35.23 -21.69
N ARG A 284 27.03 36.08 -20.77
CA ARG A 284 25.87 35.77 -19.92
C ARG A 284 24.59 36.36 -20.49
N ALA A 285 23.50 35.62 -20.38
CA ALA A 285 22.18 36.09 -20.79
C ALA A 285 21.55 36.95 -19.69
N VAL A 286 21.59 38.27 -19.86
CA VAL A 286 20.96 39.23 -18.95
C VAL A 286 19.53 39.48 -19.42
N ILE A 287 18.56 38.95 -18.67
CA ILE A 287 17.13 39.14 -18.90
C ILE A 287 16.77 40.56 -18.49
N THR A 288 16.45 41.40 -19.48
CA THR A 288 16.06 42.81 -19.32
C THR A 288 14.55 42.99 -19.19
N ARG A 289 13.79 41.97 -19.59
CA ARG A 289 12.33 41.90 -19.39
C ARG A 289 11.90 40.45 -19.25
N GLY A 290 11.04 40.16 -18.28
CA GLY A 290 10.36 38.88 -18.15
C GLY A 290 9.12 39.04 -17.30
N ARG A 291 8.09 38.24 -17.59
CA ARG A 291 6.85 38.25 -16.82
C ARG A 291 6.57 36.86 -16.27
N ILE A 292 6.27 36.79 -14.97
CA ILE A 292 5.99 35.53 -14.28
C ILE A 292 4.65 34.99 -14.75
N ALA A 293 4.66 33.78 -15.28
CA ALA A 293 3.49 33.05 -15.74
C ALA A 293 3.11 31.88 -14.81
N GLY A 294 4.02 31.46 -13.94
CA GLY A 294 3.88 30.34 -13.03
C GLY A 294 5.20 30.04 -12.32
N ALA A 295 5.25 28.94 -11.59
CA ALA A 295 6.50 28.35 -11.13
C ALA A 295 6.36 26.83 -11.12
N THR A 296 7.45 26.15 -11.43
CA THR A 296 7.53 24.69 -11.43
C THR A 296 8.51 24.20 -10.37
N LEU A 297 8.07 23.29 -9.51
CA LEU A 297 8.92 22.58 -8.57
C LEU A 297 9.72 21.50 -9.31
N VAL A 298 11.03 21.61 -9.25
CA VAL A 298 11.99 20.76 -9.97
C VAL A 298 13.11 20.31 -9.04
N ALA A 299 13.75 19.17 -9.37
CA ALA A 299 14.89 18.67 -8.61
C ALA A 299 16.13 19.58 -8.71
N ILE A 300 16.27 20.32 -9.80
CA ILE A 300 17.40 21.25 -10.04
C ILE A 300 16.83 22.62 -10.41
N PRO A 301 16.55 23.49 -9.42
CA PRO A 301 16.08 24.85 -9.69
C PRO A 301 17.16 25.70 -10.35
N ALA A 302 16.76 26.72 -11.12
CA ALA A 302 17.69 27.60 -11.83
C ALA A 302 18.62 28.38 -10.85
N PHE A 303 18.08 28.72 -9.68
CA PHE A 303 18.83 29.28 -8.56
C PHE A 303 19.09 28.18 -7.53
N ALA A 304 20.32 28.05 -7.05
CA ALA A 304 20.66 27.01 -6.07
C ALA A 304 20.24 27.36 -4.63
N ASP A 305 19.97 28.65 -4.36
CA ASP A 305 19.69 29.19 -3.03
C ASP A 305 18.22 29.63 -2.84
N VAL A 306 17.32 29.10 -3.67
CA VAL A 306 15.87 29.29 -3.52
C VAL A 306 15.23 28.05 -2.93
N SER A 307 14.20 28.26 -2.11
CA SER A 307 13.44 27.19 -1.49
C SER A 307 11.97 27.55 -1.36
N ILE A 308 11.16 26.52 -1.17
CA ILE A 308 9.75 26.59 -0.82
C ILE A 308 9.59 25.94 0.56
N ASN A 309 8.75 26.51 1.41
CA ASN A 309 8.46 25.98 2.75
C ASN A 309 6.96 25.89 2.96
N LEU A 310 6.54 24.81 3.62
CA LEU A 310 5.16 24.65 4.07
C LEU A 310 4.94 25.45 5.35
N MET A 311 3.78 26.12 5.45
CA MET A 311 3.39 26.79 6.68
C MET A 311 2.92 25.76 7.72
N PRO A 312 3.18 26.01 9.02
CA PRO A 312 2.69 25.16 10.10
C PRO A 312 1.16 25.04 10.10
N LEU A 313 0.65 23.83 10.36
CA LEU A 313 -0.78 23.65 10.62
C LEU A 313 -1.17 24.33 11.94
N PRO A 314 -2.38 24.89 12.06
CA PRO A 314 -2.88 25.42 13.32
C PRO A 314 -2.84 24.31 14.39
N ALA A 315 -2.34 24.65 15.59
CA ALA A 315 -2.40 23.73 16.71
C ALA A 315 -3.87 23.44 17.07
N PRO A 316 -4.25 22.20 17.38
CA PRO A 316 -5.58 21.93 17.93
C PRO A 316 -5.76 22.76 19.21
N PRO A 317 -6.97 23.31 19.47
CA PRO A 317 -7.23 24.01 20.71
C PRO A 317 -6.95 23.08 21.90
N PRO A 318 -6.49 23.62 23.05
CA PRO A 318 -6.33 22.81 24.25
C PRO A 318 -7.68 22.19 24.63
N ALA A 319 -7.66 20.91 24.99
CA ALA A 319 -8.85 20.21 25.46
C ALA A 319 -9.27 20.81 26.82
N ASP A 320 -10.27 21.70 26.80
CA ASP A 320 -10.98 22.09 28.01
C ASP A 320 -11.78 20.89 28.53
N GLU A 321 -11.86 20.74 29.85
CA GLU A 321 -12.47 19.61 30.57
C GLU A 321 -13.86 19.22 30.01
N PRO A 322 -14.21 17.91 30.00
CA PRO A 322 -15.49 17.48 29.44
C PRO A 322 -16.65 18.04 30.27
N VAL A 323 -17.39 18.97 29.67
CA VAL A 323 -18.73 19.35 30.10
C VAL A 323 -19.67 18.25 29.66
N TRP A 324 -20.08 17.41 30.61
CA TRP A 324 -21.05 16.34 30.40
C TRP A 324 -22.46 16.94 30.35
N ASP A 325 -22.92 17.36 29.18
CA ASP A 325 -24.30 17.82 28.97
C ASP A 325 -25.20 16.68 28.45
N GLU A 326 -26.13 16.25 29.31
CA GLU A 326 -27.54 15.81 29.14
C GLU A 326 -28.05 15.04 27.88
N TYR A 327 -27.21 14.63 26.94
CA TYR A 327 -27.61 13.84 25.76
C TYR A 327 -27.46 12.32 25.93
N ASP A 328 -26.81 11.85 27.01
CA ASP A 328 -26.42 10.45 27.17
C ASP A 328 -27.48 9.57 27.90
N GLU A 329 -28.57 10.16 28.40
CA GLU A 329 -29.60 9.41 29.12
C GLU A 329 -30.70 8.84 28.20
N LEU A 330 -30.89 9.40 27.00
CA LEU A 330 -31.93 8.96 26.06
C LEU A 330 -31.51 7.76 25.18
N VAL A 331 -30.19 7.60 24.92
CA VAL A 331 -29.66 6.53 24.06
C VAL A 331 -29.53 5.20 24.81
N ARG A 332 -29.37 5.23 26.15
CA ARG A 332 -29.13 4.03 26.96
C ARG A 332 -30.38 3.22 27.31
N THR A 333 -31.60 3.72 27.07
CA THR A 333 -32.83 3.05 27.52
C THR A 333 -33.62 2.29 26.43
N ALA A 334 -33.25 2.38 25.15
CA ALA A 334 -34.05 1.82 24.05
C ALA A 334 -33.49 0.56 23.36
N TYR A 335 -32.25 0.13 23.62
CA TYR A 335 -31.56 -0.87 22.77
C TYR A 335 -30.80 -1.97 23.51
N GLU A 336 -31.40 -2.66 24.49
CA GLU A 336 -30.69 -3.67 25.30
C GLU A 336 -31.07 -5.17 25.17
N PRO A 337 -32.22 -5.66 24.65
CA PRO A 337 -32.44 -7.13 24.66
C PRO A 337 -31.97 -7.88 23.40
N ALA A 338 -31.94 -7.23 22.22
CA ALA A 338 -31.74 -7.93 20.95
C ALA A 338 -30.26 -8.12 20.58
N TYR A 339 -29.39 -7.19 20.96
CA TYR A 339 -27.97 -7.25 20.65
C TYR A 339 -27.22 -8.21 21.59
N ALA A 340 -27.59 -8.27 22.88
CA ALA A 340 -27.04 -9.22 23.84
C ALA A 340 -27.33 -10.69 23.47
N ALA A 341 -28.50 -10.97 22.91
CA ALA A 341 -28.87 -12.32 22.44
C ALA A 341 -28.11 -12.72 21.16
N LYS A 342 -27.88 -11.79 20.23
CA LYS A 342 -27.06 -12.03 19.03
C LYS A 342 -25.57 -12.22 19.37
N LEU A 343 -25.02 -11.45 20.31
CA LEU A 343 -23.65 -11.67 20.81
C LEU A 343 -23.51 -13.04 21.50
N ALA A 344 -24.51 -13.46 22.28
CA ALA A 344 -24.50 -14.76 22.95
C ALA A 344 -24.58 -15.95 21.97
N MET A 345 -25.31 -15.81 20.85
CA MET A 345 -25.35 -16.83 19.78
C MET A 345 -24.04 -16.90 18.99
N PHE A 346 -23.39 -15.77 18.69
CA PHE A 346 -22.07 -15.76 18.05
C PHE A 346 -20.96 -16.31 18.97
N ALA A 347 -21.09 -16.13 20.29
CA ALA A 347 -20.15 -16.68 21.27
C ALA A 347 -20.27 -18.21 21.46
N ALA A 348 -21.44 -18.80 21.20
CA ALA A 348 -21.68 -20.23 21.44
C ALA A 348 -21.25 -21.16 20.29
N ALA A 349 -20.95 -20.64 19.10
CA ALA A 349 -20.62 -21.44 17.91
C ALA A 349 -19.10 -21.62 17.64
N ARG A 350 -18.22 -21.02 18.44
CA ARG A 350 -16.77 -21.27 18.36
C ARG A 350 -16.34 -22.30 19.39
N THR A 351 -16.39 -23.58 19.02
CA THR A 351 -15.64 -24.61 19.73
C THR A 351 -14.14 -24.35 19.56
N GLU A 352 -13.49 -24.14 20.72
CA GLU A 352 -12.05 -24.18 20.98
C GLU A 352 -11.18 -23.03 20.44
N ARG A 353 -11.40 -21.82 20.99
CA ARG A 353 -10.34 -20.79 21.07
C ARG A 353 -9.50 -21.06 22.33
N PRO A 354 -8.15 -21.06 22.27
CA PRO A 354 -7.34 -21.09 23.48
C PRO A 354 -7.60 -19.83 24.30
N ALA A 355 -7.76 -20.01 25.61
CA ALA A 355 -8.04 -18.93 26.55
C ALA A 355 -6.86 -17.95 26.62
N PHE A 356 -7.01 -16.78 26.00
CA PHE A 356 -6.24 -15.60 26.38
C PHE A 356 -6.76 -15.14 27.75
N THR A 357 -5.94 -15.27 28.79
CA THR A 357 -6.28 -14.94 30.17
C THR A 357 -6.13 -13.44 30.43
N ASP A 358 -7.21 -12.76 30.82
CA ASP A 358 -7.40 -11.56 31.68
C ASP A 358 -6.34 -10.42 31.81
N SER A 359 -5.31 -10.35 30.96
CA SER A 359 -4.56 -9.13 30.69
C SER A 359 -4.56 -8.93 29.17
N LEU A 360 -5.37 -7.97 28.70
CA LEU A 360 -5.48 -7.63 27.28
C LEU A 360 -4.19 -7.07 26.67
N LEU A 361 -3.16 -6.80 27.50
CA LEU A 361 -1.89 -6.21 27.09
C LEU A 361 -0.71 -7.15 27.41
N PRO A 362 0.33 -7.17 26.55
CA PRO A 362 1.54 -7.97 26.75
C PRO A 362 2.40 -7.44 27.90
N SER A 363 3.20 -8.29 28.53
CA SER A 363 4.18 -7.83 29.52
C SER A 363 5.37 -7.15 28.86
N LEU A 364 5.95 -6.15 29.53
CA LEU A 364 7.17 -5.46 29.11
C LEU A 364 8.34 -6.42 28.82
N GLU A 365 8.42 -7.55 29.54
CA GLU A 365 9.51 -8.52 29.34
C GLU A 365 9.50 -9.14 27.93
N TRP A 366 8.35 -9.13 27.23
CA TRP A 366 8.22 -9.65 25.87
C TRP A 366 8.92 -8.76 24.84
N PHE A 367 9.26 -7.51 25.18
CA PHE A 367 9.94 -6.56 24.30
C PHE A 367 11.41 -6.34 24.69
N THR A 368 11.97 -7.23 25.50
CA THR A 368 13.39 -7.21 25.87
C THR A 368 14.15 -8.34 25.19
N ASN A 369 15.49 -8.29 25.25
CA ASN A 369 16.35 -9.34 24.68
C ASN A 369 15.93 -10.72 25.24
N PRO A 370 15.52 -11.68 24.39
CA PRO A 370 15.05 -13.00 24.82
C PRO A 370 16.15 -13.90 25.39
N GLY A 371 17.43 -13.51 25.32
CA GLY A 371 18.55 -14.28 25.87
C GLY A 371 18.81 -15.59 25.12
N LEU A 372 18.68 -15.56 23.80
CA LEU A 372 18.89 -16.71 22.94
C LEU A 372 20.36 -17.13 22.95
N THR A 373 20.62 -18.44 23.06
CA THR A 373 21.98 -19.00 23.20
C THR A 373 22.54 -19.56 21.89
N SER A 374 21.77 -19.45 20.81
CA SER A 374 22.18 -19.80 19.46
C SER A 374 21.25 -19.13 18.44
N LEU A 375 21.68 -19.09 17.18
CA LEU A 375 20.85 -18.60 16.08
C LEU A 375 19.54 -19.40 16.02
N THR A 376 18.44 -18.73 16.35
CA THR A 376 17.13 -19.33 16.62
C THR A 376 16.10 -18.81 15.63
N PRO A 377 15.35 -19.69 14.93
CA PRO A 377 14.32 -19.29 13.99
C PRO A 377 13.15 -18.61 14.71
N LEU A 378 12.46 -17.72 14.01
CA LEU A 378 11.28 -17.06 14.56
C LEU A 378 10.22 -18.07 14.99
N SER A 379 9.76 -17.91 16.22
CA SER A 379 8.89 -18.82 16.93
C SER A 379 7.77 -18.05 17.64
N VAL A 380 6.59 -18.66 17.71
CA VAL A 380 5.41 -18.13 18.40
C VAL A 380 5.01 -19.11 19.49
N THR A 381 4.90 -18.63 20.73
CA THR A 381 4.48 -19.46 21.87
C THR A 381 2.94 -19.58 21.92
N PRO A 382 2.39 -20.56 22.66
CA PRO A 382 0.94 -20.73 22.80
C PRO A 382 0.22 -19.53 23.41
N ASP A 383 0.91 -18.76 24.26
CA ASP A 383 0.44 -17.53 24.89
C ASP A 383 0.58 -16.28 24.00
N GLY A 384 1.12 -16.42 22.78
CA GLY A 384 1.18 -15.34 21.79
C GLY A 384 2.46 -14.50 21.83
N ARG A 385 3.50 -14.94 22.56
CA ARG A 385 4.82 -14.30 22.50
C ARG A 385 5.54 -14.70 21.21
N VAL A 386 6.11 -13.73 20.52
CA VAL A 386 6.94 -13.94 19.32
C VAL A 386 8.38 -13.66 19.67
N TYR A 387 9.32 -14.53 19.28
CA TYR A 387 10.75 -14.28 19.45
C TYR A 387 11.61 -15.09 18.46
N GLY A 388 12.82 -14.62 18.19
CA GLY A 388 13.80 -15.31 17.35
C GLY A 388 14.73 -14.34 16.63
N HIS A 389 15.50 -14.84 15.67
CA HIS A 389 16.40 -14.02 14.86
C HIS A 389 15.81 -13.78 13.46
N VAL A 390 15.96 -12.55 12.98
CA VAL A 390 15.65 -12.14 11.60
C VAL A 390 16.81 -12.48 10.68
N ALA A 391 18.04 -12.28 11.14
CA ALA A 391 19.26 -12.60 10.39
C ALA A 391 20.42 -12.89 11.33
N GLY A 392 21.27 -13.86 10.99
CA GLY A 392 22.49 -14.18 11.75
C GLY A 392 23.73 -13.52 11.16
N TRP A 393 24.67 -13.09 12.00
CA TRP A 393 25.87 -12.37 11.55
C TRP A 393 26.73 -13.16 10.55
N ASP A 394 26.81 -14.48 10.74
CA ASP A 394 27.57 -15.39 9.88
C ASP A 394 26.75 -15.94 8.69
N SER A 395 25.52 -15.44 8.48
CA SER A 395 24.65 -15.89 7.39
C SER A 395 24.90 -15.08 6.11
N CYS A 396 25.19 -15.77 5.00
CA CYS A 396 25.29 -15.13 3.68
C CYS A 396 23.90 -14.95 3.06
N HIS A 397 23.69 -13.82 2.38
CA HIS A 397 22.46 -13.56 1.63
C HIS A 397 22.32 -14.50 0.42
N VAL A 398 21.21 -15.22 0.31
CA VAL A 398 21.03 -16.27 -0.72
C VAL A 398 20.81 -15.74 -2.14
N GLY A 399 20.33 -14.50 -2.27
CA GLY A 399 20.01 -13.86 -3.57
C GLY A 399 21.06 -12.89 -4.12
N LEU A 400 22.20 -12.69 -3.43
CA LEU A 400 23.22 -11.72 -3.85
C LEU A 400 24.52 -12.43 -4.29
N PRO A 401 25.27 -11.86 -5.25
CA PRO A 401 26.56 -12.42 -5.64
C PRO A 401 27.60 -12.23 -4.52
N GLY A 402 28.23 -13.33 -4.10
CA GLY A 402 29.19 -13.34 -2.99
C GLY A 402 28.52 -13.48 -1.62
N CYS A 403 29.33 -13.59 -0.55
CA CYS A 403 28.78 -13.62 0.80
C CYS A 403 28.60 -12.19 1.31
N VAL A 404 27.37 -11.68 1.20
CA VAL A 404 26.93 -10.43 1.85
C VAL A 404 26.25 -10.81 3.16
N THR A 405 26.77 -10.31 4.29
CA THR A 405 26.24 -10.54 5.64
C THR A 405 25.26 -9.43 6.03
N PRO A 406 24.35 -9.66 7.00
CA PRO A 406 23.41 -8.64 7.44
C PRO A 406 24.16 -7.44 8.08
N PRO A 407 23.74 -6.20 7.83
CA PRO A 407 24.35 -5.02 8.42
C PRO A 407 23.87 -4.81 9.87
N THR A 408 24.74 -4.26 10.71
CA THR A 408 24.38 -3.74 12.04
C THR A 408 23.69 -2.38 11.90
N SER A 409 22.70 -2.09 12.75
CA SER A 409 22.00 -0.80 12.71
C SER A 409 22.81 0.31 13.38
N GLN A 410 22.85 1.51 12.79
CA GLN A 410 23.42 2.70 13.44
C GLN A 410 22.39 3.49 14.23
N THR A 411 21.09 3.24 14.01
CA THR A 411 20.01 3.94 14.72
C THR A 411 19.29 3.08 15.75
N GLY A 412 19.77 1.85 15.98
CA GLY A 412 19.10 0.89 16.85
C GLY A 412 17.72 0.53 16.32
N TYR A 413 17.60 0.31 15.01
CA TYR A 413 16.39 -0.10 14.30
C TYR A 413 15.21 0.87 14.38
N SER A 414 15.46 2.16 14.62
CA SER A 414 14.40 3.18 14.71
C SER A 414 13.53 3.33 13.46
N TYR A 415 14.04 2.94 12.28
CA TYR A 415 13.29 2.97 11.01
C TYR A 415 12.39 1.76 10.81
N PHE A 416 12.63 0.69 11.55
CA PHE A 416 11.73 -0.47 11.64
C PHE A 416 10.75 -0.31 12.81
N MET A 417 11.23 0.20 13.95
CA MET A 417 10.44 0.39 15.17
C MET A 417 9.67 1.71 15.19
N VAL A 418 8.77 1.88 14.22
CA VAL A 418 7.98 3.11 14.01
C VAL A 418 6.62 3.12 14.73
N GLY A 419 6.18 1.97 15.24
CA GLY A 419 4.96 1.83 16.02
C GLY A 419 5.20 1.91 17.52
N GLU A 420 4.11 1.94 18.28
CA GLU A 420 4.13 1.94 19.75
C GLU A 420 3.25 0.83 20.30
N GLN A 421 3.68 0.20 21.39
CA GLN A 421 2.91 -0.83 22.11
C GLN A 421 2.83 -0.50 23.60
N CYS A 422 1.60 -0.40 24.12
CA CYS A 422 1.36 -0.32 25.55
C CYS A 422 1.49 -1.71 26.19
N THR A 423 2.20 -1.79 27.31
CA THR A 423 2.36 -3.03 28.09
C THR A 423 1.41 -3.07 29.28
N ALA A 424 1.23 -4.25 29.88
CA ALA A 424 0.41 -4.44 31.08
C ALA A 424 0.89 -3.58 32.27
N GLU A 425 2.17 -3.23 32.31
CA GLU A 425 2.79 -2.38 33.32
C GLU A 425 2.59 -0.87 33.05
N GLY A 426 1.84 -0.50 32.01
CA GLY A 426 1.54 0.90 31.65
C GLY A 426 2.70 1.63 30.98
N THR A 427 3.70 0.90 30.49
CA THR A 427 4.85 1.45 29.74
C THR A 427 4.58 1.32 28.24
N THR A 428 4.90 2.35 27.47
CA THR A 428 4.84 2.31 26.00
C THR A 428 6.24 2.05 25.46
N VAL A 429 6.38 1.04 24.59
CA VAL A 429 7.64 0.67 23.94
C VAL A 429 7.56 0.87 22.42
N PRO A 430 8.66 1.33 21.77
CA PRO A 430 8.71 1.40 20.32
C PRO A 430 8.79 -0.02 19.74
N VAL A 431 8.03 -0.28 18.69
CA VAL A 431 7.88 -1.61 18.09
C VAL A 431 7.83 -1.54 16.58
N GLY A 432 8.42 -2.53 15.92
CA GLY A 432 8.23 -2.79 14.50
C GLY A 432 7.12 -3.80 14.26
N THR A 433 6.63 -3.82 13.03
CA THR A 433 5.54 -4.71 12.59
C THR A 433 6.12 -5.87 11.81
N LEU A 434 5.67 -7.09 12.12
CA LEU A 434 5.88 -8.26 11.28
C LEU A 434 4.67 -8.45 10.39
N THR A 435 4.89 -8.62 9.08
CA THR A 435 3.83 -8.73 8.08
C THR A 435 3.82 -10.08 7.36
N VAL A 436 2.66 -10.49 6.85
CA VAL A 436 2.48 -11.71 6.04
C VAL A 436 1.62 -11.42 4.81
N GLY A 437 1.99 -11.97 3.65
CA GLY A 437 1.14 -11.94 2.44
C GLY A 437 1.53 -10.95 1.33
N GLY A 438 2.56 -10.10 1.49
CA GLY A 438 2.94 -9.08 0.49
C GLY A 438 4.29 -9.27 -0.22
N GLY A 439 5.12 -10.24 0.20
CA GLY A 439 6.46 -10.44 -0.38
C GLY A 439 7.42 -9.27 -0.16
N HIS A 440 8.52 -9.22 -0.93
CA HIS A 440 9.49 -8.13 -0.85
C HIS A 440 9.13 -6.94 -1.73
N ALA A 441 9.32 -5.74 -1.21
CA ALA A 441 9.29 -4.52 -2.01
C ALA A 441 10.40 -4.56 -3.09
N ASP A 442 10.17 -3.96 -4.25
CA ASP A 442 11.16 -3.94 -5.34
C ASP A 442 12.52 -3.40 -4.81
N PRO A 443 13.63 -4.15 -4.98
CA PRO A 443 14.96 -3.75 -4.51
C PRO A 443 15.47 -2.41 -5.05
N GLN A 444 14.93 -1.91 -6.16
CA GLN A 444 15.30 -0.61 -6.73
C GLN A 444 14.65 0.58 -6.02
N LEU A 445 13.59 0.32 -5.23
CA LEU A 445 12.89 1.38 -4.50
C LEU A 445 13.76 2.00 -3.40
N GLY A 446 13.60 3.30 -3.21
CA GLY A 446 14.13 4.00 -2.04
C GLY A 446 13.39 3.60 -0.76
N PHE A 447 13.91 4.03 0.39
CA PHE A 447 13.34 3.72 1.71
C PHE A 447 11.82 3.88 1.80
N ARG A 448 11.27 5.04 1.42
CA ARG A 448 9.84 5.33 1.65
C ARG A 448 8.91 4.50 0.78
N ALA A 449 9.19 4.37 -0.52
CA ALA A 449 8.38 3.54 -1.40
C ALA A 449 8.45 2.05 -1.01
N ALA A 450 9.60 1.60 -0.49
CA ALA A 450 9.70 0.27 0.08
C ALA A 450 8.92 0.15 1.40
N ALA A 451 8.88 1.17 2.24
CA ALA A 451 8.07 1.18 3.45
C ALA A 451 6.56 1.19 3.15
N GLU A 452 6.12 1.95 2.14
CA GLU A 452 4.72 1.99 1.67
C GLU A 452 4.22 0.61 1.20
N HIS A 453 5.08 -0.17 0.54
CA HIS A 453 4.76 -1.57 0.19
C HIS A 453 4.41 -2.43 1.42
N TYR A 454 4.97 -2.09 2.59
CA TYR A 454 4.71 -2.80 3.85
C TYR A 454 3.67 -2.10 4.75
N ASP A 455 3.09 -0.97 4.31
CA ASP A 455 2.17 -0.14 5.10
C ASP A 455 0.71 -0.65 5.04
N ASP A 456 0.48 -1.81 4.45
CA ASP A 456 -0.79 -2.51 4.59
C ASP A 456 -0.90 -3.14 5.99
N ILE A 457 -1.62 -2.44 6.87
CA ILE A 457 -1.94 -2.90 8.23
C ILE A 457 -2.69 -4.23 8.25
N GLY A 458 -3.41 -4.60 7.18
CA GLY A 458 -4.13 -5.86 7.05
C GLY A 458 -3.20 -7.08 6.99
N THR A 459 -1.93 -6.87 6.62
CA THR A 459 -0.88 -7.90 6.64
C THR A 459 -0.19 -8.05 8.00
N ALA A 460 -0.45 -7.16 8.96
CA ALA A 460 0.23 -7.15 10.25
C ALA A 460 -0.19 -8.33 11.14
N VAL A 461 0.78 -9.06 11.67
CA VAL A 461 0.54 -10.23 12.53
C VAL A 461 1.14 -10.11 13.92
N ALA A 462 2.23 -9.37 14.08
CA ALA A 462 2.89 -9.20 15.38
C ALA A 462 3.58 -7.84 15.50
N ARG A 463 3.71 -7.34 16.73
CA ARG A 463 4.56 -6.20 17.06
C ARG A 463 5.75 -6.67 17.86
N VAL A 464 6.94 -6.25 17.46
CA VAL A 464 8.19 -6.73 18.06
C VAL A 464 9.17 -5.60 18.28
N PHE A 465 9.95 -5.71 19.34
CA PHE A 465 11.15 -4.93 19.54
C PHE A 465 12.32 -5.63 18.83
N ALA A 466 13.19 -4.88 18.17
CA ALA A 466 14.37 -5.39 17.49
C ALA A 466 15.66 -4.97 18.21
N GLY A 467 16.63 -5.88 18.27
CA GLY A 467 17.95 -5.58 18.82
C GLY A 467 19.02 -6.54 18.29
N GLU A 468 20.20 -6.42 18.86
CA GLU A 468 21.38 -7.21 18.47
C GLU A 468 21.86 -8.06 19.65
N ASP A 469 22.34 -9.26 19.36
CA ASP A 469 23.08 -10.11 20.30
C ASP A 469 24.31 -10.72 19.63
N GLU A 470 24.96 -11.69 20.28
CA GLU A 470 26.17 -12.34 19.76
C GLU A 470 25.92 -13.22 18.51
N HIS A 471 24.67 -13.53 18.18
CA HIS A 471 24.31 -14.42 17.07
C HIS A 471 23.70 -13.68 15.89
N GLY A 472 22.95 -12.60 16.13
CA GLY A 472 22.29 -11.87 15.05
C GLY A 472 21.39 -10.73 15.48
N ILE A 473 20.51 -10.36 14.57
CA ILE A 473 19.42 -9.42 14.78
C ILE A 473 18.26 -10.21 15.36
N TRP A 474 17.99 -10.03 16.65
CA TRP A 474 16.87 -10.66 17.32
C TRP A 474 15.64 -9.74 17.31
N VAL A 475 14.47 -10.36 17.35
CA VAL A 475 13.19 -9.72 17.60
C VAL A 475 12.45 -10.43 18.72
N SER A 476 11.73 -9.68 19.54
CA SER A 476 10.85 -10.23 20.57
C SER A 476 9.62 -9.33 20.76
N GLY A 477 8.44 -9.92 20.91
CA GLY A 477 7.21 -9.18 21.15
C GLY A 477 5.99 -10.07 21.21
N TRP A 478 4.88 -9.60 20.63
CA TRP A 478 3.56 -10.19 20.80
C TRP A 478 2.80 -10.28 19.48
N VAL A 479 2.01 -11.35 19.34
CA VAL A 479 1.01 -11.49 18.27
C VAL A 479 -0.14 -10.54 18.55
N LEU A 480 -0.63 -9.86 17.51
CA LEU A 480 -1.78 -8.96 17.65
C LEU A 480 -3.05 -9.75 18.01
N PRO A 481 -3.84 -9.34 19.01
CA PRO A 481 -5.04 -10.07 19.46
C PRO A 481 -6.11 -10.20 18.37
N ASP A 482 -6.18 -9.20 17.50
CA ASP A 482 -7.14 -9.10 16.41
C ASP A 482 -6.54 -9.54 15.06
N ALA A 483 -5.31 -10.08 15.05
CA ALA A 483 -4.75 -10.66 13.83
C ALA A 483 -5.59 -11.87 13.39
N ASP A 484 -5.82 -11.95 12.07
CA ASP A 484 -6.51 -13.08 11.47
C ASP A 484 -5.80 -14.40 11.84
N PRO A 485 -6.50 -15.37 12.47
CA PRO A 485 -5.94 -16.66 12.82
C PRO A 485 -5.27 -17.39 11.65
N VAL A 486 -5.82 -17.27 10.43
CA VAL A 486 -5.24 -17.87 9.22
C VAL A 486 -3.89 -17.24 8.91
N ARG A 487 -3.79 -15.91 8.99
CA ARG A 487 -2.52 -15.18 8.80
C ARG A 487 -1.50 -15.49 9.88
N VAL A 488 -1.95 -15.69 11.13
CA VAL A 488 -1.07 -16.14 12.22
C VAL A 488 -0.52 -17.54 11.95
N GLU A 489 -1.32 -18.47 11.43
CA GLU A 489 -0.84 -19.80 11.06
C GLU A 489 0.10 -19.77 9.84
N GLN A 490 -0.19 -18.94 8.82
CA GLN A 490 0.72 -18.71 7.69
C GLN A 490 2.06 -18.11 8.16
N PHE A 491 2.01 -17.16 9.09
CA PHE A 491 3.18 -16.56 9.71
C PHE A 491 4.01 -17.59 10.48
N LYS A 492 3.38 -18.47 11.27
CA LYS A 492 4.07 -19.57 11.98
C LYS A 492 4.73 -20.56 11.02
N ALA A 493 4.07 -20.86 9.90
CA ALA A 493 4.57 -21.79 8.89
C ALA A 493 5.75 -21.20 8.09
N SER A 494 5.79 -19.89 7.93
CA SER A 494 6.76 -19.21 7.07
C SER A 494 8.01 -18.75 7.81
N PRO A 495 9.19 -18.74 7.17
CA PRO A 495 10.33 -17.94 7.60
C PRO A 495 10.05 -16.44 7.51
N VAL A 496 10.91 -15.62 8.11
CA VAL A 496 10.91 -14.16 7.94
C VAL A 496 12.15 -13.68 7.21
N SER A 497 12.03 -12.55 6.53
CA SER A 497 13.10 -11.87 5.80
C SER A 497 13.03 -10.38 6.05
N GLY A 498 14.17 -9.79 6.41
CA GLY A 498 14.29 -8.35 6.58
C GLY A 498 14.48 -7.63 5.25
N ASP A 499 14.05 -6.38 5.20
CA ASP A 499 14.34 -5.44 4.11
C ASP A 499 15.20 -4.29 4.66
N TRP A 500 16.38 -4.09 4.06
CA TRP A 500 17.31 -3.02 4.42
C TRP A 500 17.43 -1.99 3.31
N ARG A 501 17.22 -0.72 3.66
CA ARG A 501 17.36 0.41 2.72
C ARG A 501 18.44 1.37 3.19
N ARG A 502 19.03 2.06 2.22
CA ARG A 502 20.11 3.02 2.50
C ARG A 502 19.52 4.31 3.05
N ILE A 503 19.75 4.59 4.33
CA ILE A 503 19.29 5.78 5.05
C ILE A 503 20.49 6.43 5.74
N GLY A 504 20.72 7.72 5.51
CA GLY A 504 21.85 8.43 6.12
C GLY A 504 23.24 7.86 5.79
N GLY A 505 23.37 7.15 4.67
CA GLY A 505 24.63 6.52 4.24
C GLY A 505 24.84 5.07 4.72
N SER A 506 23.96 4.55 5.57
CA SER A 506 24.00 3.20 6.14
C SER A 506 22.81 2.36 5.69
N LEU A 507 22.93 1.03 5.72
CA LEU A 507 21.79 0.15 5.50
C LEU A 507 21.04 -0.02 6.83
N GLU A 508 19.78 0.40 6.86
CA GLU A 508 18.91 0.30 8.02
C GLU A 508 17.74 -0.64 7.70
N LEU A 509 17.34 -1.45 8.68
CA LEU A 509 16.17 -2.32 8.57
C LEU A 509 14.91 -1.45 8.58
N ILE A 510 14.00 -1.71 7.66
CA ILE A 510 12.77 -0.92 7.49
C ILE A 510 11.51 -1.77 7.63
N ALA A 511 11.60 -3.05 7.34
CA ALA A 511 10.49 -3.99 7.42
C ALA A 511 10.99 -5.42 7.61
N VAL A 512 10.12 -6.26 8.15
CA VAL A 512 10.33 -7.71 8.24
C VAL A 512 9.04 -8.39 7.81
N CYS A 513 9.12 -9.18 6.74
CA CYS A 513 7.97 -9.87 6.16
C CYS A 513 8.18 -11.38 6.16
N SER A 514 7.08 -12.13 6.23
CA SER A 514 7.09 -13.57 6.05
C SER A 514 7.18 -13.94 4.58
N VAL A 515 8.14 -14.80 4.26
CA VAL A 515 8.42 -15.26 2.89
C VAL A 515 8.84 -16.73 2.88
N ASN A 516 8.59 -17.41 1.76
CA ASN A 516 8.99 -18.82 1.59
C ASN A 516 10.49 -18.99 1.33
N THR A 517 11.19 -17.94 0.90
CA THR A 517 12.64 -17.97 0.63
C THR A 517 13.29 -16.71 1.21
N PRO A 518 13.74 -16.76 2.48
CA PRO A 518 14.31 -15.60 3.14
C PRO A 518 15.71 -15.29 2.62
N GLY A 519 16.07 -14.00 2.60
CA GLY A 519 17.40 -13.53 2.20
C GLY A 519 18.49 -14.09 3.11
N PHE A 520 18.24 -14.11 4.42
CA PHE A 520 19.11 -14.67 5.44
C PHE A 520 18.43 -15.86 6.15
N PRO A 521 18.54 -17.08 5.62
CA PRO A 521 17.84 -18.23 6.18
C PRO A 521 18.37 -18.56 7.58
N VAL A 522 17.50 -18.52 8.58
CA VAL A 522 17.75 -19.07 9.91
C VAL A 522 17.23 -20.52 9.95
N PRO A 523 18.11 -21.54 9.97
CA PRO A 523 17.69 -22.92 9.83
C PRO A 523 16.81 -23.36 10.99
N ARG A 524 15.64 -23.94 10.69
CA ARG A 524 14.90 -24.75 11.66
C ARG A 524 15.62 -26.09 11.76
N THR A 525 16.11 -26.44 12.95
CA THR A 525 16.84 -27.69 13.18
C THR A 525 15.97 -28.87 12.74
N LEU A 526 16.42 -29.57 11.70
CA LEU A 526 15.72 -30.76 11.18
C LEU A 526 15.59 -31.80 12.29
N VAL A 527 14.37 -32.31 12.48
CA VAL A 527 14.15 -33.59 13.16
C VAL A 527 15.10 -34.60 12.52
N LYS A 528 15.97 -35.22 13.33
CA LYS A 528 16.89 -36.25 12.88
C LYS A 528 16.10 -37.37 12.19
N PHE A 529 16.10 -37.39 10.86
CA PHE A 529 15.69 -38.57 10.12
C PHE A 529 16.74 -39.66 10.37
N ALA A 530 16.29 -40.77 10.93
CA ALA A 530 17.10 -41.96 11.06
C ALA A 530 17.52 -42.43 9.64
N ALA A 531 18.84 -42.42 9.42
CA ALA A 531 19.59 -43.14 8.39
C ALA A 531 19.07 -43.11 6.94
N GLY A 532 19.72 -42.26 6.13
CA GLY A 532 20.27 -42.67 4.84
C GLY A 532 19.29 -42.90 3.69
N ALA A 533 18.83 -41.81 3.05
CA ALA A 533 18.69 -41.74 1.59
C ALA A 533 18.37 -40.30 1.18
N GLN A 534 19.35 -39.60 0.64
CA GLN A 534 19.10 -38.41 -0.17
C GLN A 534 18.48 -38.90 -1.49
N ARG A 535 17.21 -38.55 -1.77
CA ARG A 535 16.44 -39.14 -2.89
C ARG A 535 16.25 -38.25 -4.12
N ALA A 536 16.52 -36.95 -4.06
CA ALA A 536 16.60 -36.10 -5.25
C ALA A 536 17.30 -34.77 -4.96
N LEU A 537 17.95 -34.21 -5.98
CA LEU A 537 18.38 -32.83 -6.09
C LEU A 537 17.71 -32.30 -7.36
N ILE A 538 16.73 -31.41 -7.24
CA ILE A 538 16.03 -30.81 -8.40
C ILE A 538 16.34 -29.32 -8.41
N GLY A 539 17.03 -28.87 -9.46
CA GLY A 539 17.20 -27.46 -9.79
C GLY A 539 16.75 -27.25 -11.23
N THR A 540 15.66 -26.52 -11.43
CA THR A 540 15.21 -26.07 -12.75
C THR A 540 15.87 -24.74 -13.10
N PHE A 541 16.81 -24.76 -14.04
CA PHE A 541 17.32 -23.56 -14.72
C PHE A 541 16.51 -23.33 -16.00
N GLY A 542 15.84 -22.17 -16.12
CA GLY A 542 15.29 -21.64 -17.38
C GLY A 542 16.41 -21.13 -18.32
N PRO A 543 16.14 -20.98 -19.63
CA PRO A 543 17.13 -21.25 -20.68
C PRO A 543 18.15 -20.12 -20.88
N MET A 544 19.42 -20.38 -20.55
CA MET A 544 20.53 -19.62 -21.13
C MET A 544 20.82 -20.10 -22.55
N ARG A 545 20.69 -19.21 -23.53
CA ARG A 545 21.29 -19.42 -24.86
C ARG A 545 22.81 -19.34 -24.74
N GLY A 546 23.46 -20.49 -24.59
CA GLY A 546 24.92 -20.63 -24.53
C GLY A 546 25.38 -21.88 -25.28
N ARG A 547 26.33 -21.68 -26.20
CA ARG A 547 26.81 -22.64 -27.21
C ARG A 547 27.48 -23.87 -26.58
N VAL A 548 27.10 -25.07 -27.04
CA VAL A 548 27.66 -26.37 -26.60
C VAL A 548 29.15 -26.48 -26.96
N VAL A 549 29.98 -26.85 -25.99
CA VAL A 549 31.31 -27.44 -26.20
C VAL A 549 31.34 -28.77 -25.45
N GLU A 550 31.54 -29.86 -26.17
CA GLU A 550 31.60 -31.22 -25.61
C GLU A 550 32.95 -31.52 -24.95
N GLY A 551 32.88 -32.16 -23.77
CA GLY A 551 33.73 -33.30 -23.41
C GLY A 551 34.92 -33.07 -22.46
N ALA A 552 34.84 -33.62 -21.24
CA ALA A 552 35.79 -34.62 -20.69
C ALA A 552 35.47 -34.97 -19.22
N GLU A 553 35.66 -36.25 -18.86
CA GLU A 553 35.37 -36.89 -17.56
C GLU A 553 36.19 -36.35 -16.35
N PRO A 554 35.73 -36.56 -15.10
CA PRO A 554 36.39 -36.03 -13.90
C PRO A 554 37.54 -36.91 -13.39
N ALA A 555 38.68 -36.29 -13.06
CA ALA A 555 39.81 -36.92 -12.37
C ALA A 555 39.70 -36.75 -10.83
N PRO A 556 40.27 -37.67 -10.03
CA PRO A 556 40.03 -37.75 -8.58
C PRO A 556 40.85 -36.75 -7.76
N ALA A 557 40.34 -36.48 -6.55
CA ALA A 557 40.82 -35.48 -5.61
C ALA A 557 42.29 -35.67 -5.17
N ALA A 558 43.05 -34.57 -5.20
CA ALA A 558 44.38 -34.47 -4.62
C ALA A 558 44.39 -33.52 -3.41
N THR A 559 45.11 -33.95 -2.39
CA THR A 559 45.39 -33.34 -1.09
C THR A 559 45.97 -31.93 -1.17
N MET A 560 45.47 -31.02 -0.34
CA MET A 560 45.98 -29.66 -0.11
C MET A 560 47.30 -29.66 0.67
N PRO A 561 48.36 -28.94 0.23
CA PRO A 561 49.46 -28.52 1.08
C PRO A 561 49.17 -27.16 1.74
N GLU A 562 49.83 -26.94 2.88
CA GLU A 562 49.72 -25.77 3.76
C GLU A 562 50.02 -24.42 3.07
N ALA A 563 49.33 -23.38 3.56
CA ALA A 563 49.37 -22.02 3.02
C ALA A 563 50.67 -21.27 3.35
N GLU A 564 51.32 -20.71 2.32
CA GLU A 564 52.28 -19.61 2.49
C GLU A 564 51.58 -18.24 2.51
N PRO A 565 52.10 -17.24 3.24
CA PRO A 565 51.44 -15.94 3.40
C PRO A 565 51.50 -15.10 2.12
N GLY A 566 50.33 -14.61 1.69
CA GLY A 566 50.19 -13.69 0.55
C GLY A 566 50.74 -12.28 0.81
N PRO A 567 50.96 -11.49 -0.27
CA PRO A 567 51.73 -10.25 -0.22
C PRO A 567 51.06 -9.11 0.54
N ASP A 568 51.91 -8.33 1.20
CA ASP A 568 51.60 -7.20 2.08
C ASP A 568 50.77 -6.10 1.36
N SER A 569 49.55 -5.89 1.87
CA SER A 569 48.57 -4.88 1.45
C SER A 569 49.09 -3.43 1.42
N THR A 570 50.24 -3.18 2.03
CA THR A 570 50.91 -1.87 2.08
C THR A 570 51.54 -1.51 0.72
N GLU A 571 52.01 -2.49 -0.05
CA GLU A 571 52.65 -2.25 -1.35
C GLU A 571 51.63 -1.96 -2.47
N ALA A 572 50.43 -2.57 -2.39
CA ALA A 572 49.31 -2.30 -3.28
C ALA A 572 48.76 -0.87 -3.11
N ARG A 573 48.70 -0.37 -1.87
CA ARG A 573 48.27 1.01 -1.56
C ARG A 573 49.27 2.06 -2.03
N ALA A 574 50.58 1.76 -1.98
CA ALA A 574 51.62 2.67 -2.49
C ALA A 574 51.63 2.77 -4.03
N LYS A 575 51.27 1.68 -4.74
CA LYS A 575 51.15 1.68 -6.21
C LYS A 575 49.97 2.50 -6.71
N TRP A 576 48.85 2.47 -5.99
CA TRP A 576 47.67 3.26 -6.36
C TRP A 576 47.87 4.76 -6.13
N ALA A 577 48.51 5.15 -5.02
CA ALA A 577 48.83 6.56 -4.74
C ALA A 577 49.81 7.19 -5.75
N ARG A 578 50.72 6.40 -6.34
CA ARG A 578 51.62 6.87 -7.41
C ARG A 578 50.96 6.98 -8.79
N ALA A 579 49.93 6.19 -9.06
CA ALA A 579 49.17 6.29 -10.32
C ALA A 579 48.31 7.57 -10.35
N VAL A 580 47.72 7.95 -9.21
CA VAL A 580 46.85 9.13 -9.10
C VAL A 580 47.63 10.46 -9.11
N TRP A 581 48.90 10.48 -8.70
CA TRP A 581 49.74 11.69 -8.69
C TRP A 581 50.31 12.08 -10.06
N ASN A 582 50.46 11.13 -10.99
CA ASN A 582 51.05 11.38 -12.32
C ASN A 582 50.02 11.82 -13.38
N GLU A 583 48.72 11.80 -13.08
CA GLU A 583 47.66 12.30 -13.98
C GLU A 583 47.22 13.73 -13.67
N ARG A 584 47.85 14.41 -12.69
CA ARG A 584 47.54 15.79 -12.30
C ARG A 584 48.76 16.72 -12.14
N ASN A 585 49.89 16.37 -12.76
CA ASN A 585 50.99 17.31 -13.01
C ASN A 585 51.48 17.21 -14.45
#